data_AF-A0A1M6S652-F1
#
_entry.id   AF-A0A1M6S652-F1
#
_cell.length_a   1.000
_cell.length_b   1.000
_cell.length_c   1.000
_cell.angle_alpha   90.00
_cell.angle_beta   90.00
_cell.angle_gamma   90.00
#
_symmetry.space_group_name_H-M   'P 1'
#
loop_
_entity.id
_entity.type
_entity.pdbx_description
1 polymer ?
#
loop_
_entity_poly.entity_id
_entity_poly.type
_entity_poly.pdbx_seq_one_letter_code
_entity_poly.pdbx_strand_id
1 'polypeptide(L)' 'MNKKVVVYTSDTCVYCHQAKDYLNSKGIQFEERNVSRDMNARKELMSKGFMGVPVIMVDEEVIQGFDRERLEELLG' A
#
# COMPACT_ATOMS: atom_id res chain seq x y z
N MET A 1 5.82 19.06 6.88
CA MET A 1 4.79 18.47 6.00
C MET A 1 4.99 16.96 6.05
N ASN A 2 4.33 16.29 7.00
CA ASN A 2 4.44 14.85 7.17
C ASN A 2 3.22 14.23 6.49
N LYS A 3 3.35 13.88 5.20
CA LYS A 3 2.33 13.06 4.57
C LYS A 3 2.31 11.70 5.27
N LYS A 4 1.18 11.31 5.86
CA LYS A 4 1.03 10.01 6.49
C LYS A 4 0.78 8.98 5.41
N VAL A 5 1.82 8.23 5.08
CA VAL A 5 1.73 7.11 4.15
C VAL A 5 1.43 5.85 4.95
N VAL A 6 0.40 5.12 4.57
CA VAL A 6 0.03 3.82 5.13
C VAL A 6 -0.04 2.85 3.97
N VAL A 7 0.74 1.78 4.01
CA VAL A 7 0.88 0.85 2.90
C VAL A 7 0.38 -0.50 3.33
N TYR A 8 -0.72 -0.90 2.72
CA TYR A 8 -1.35 -2.17 2.94
C TYR A 8 -0.71 -3.24 2.04
N THR A 9 -0.01 -4.17 2.67
CA THR A 9 0.74 -5.27 2.03
C THR A 9 0.09 -6.62 2.32
N SER A 10 0.45 -7.66 1.58
CA SER A 10 0.06 -9.05 1.87
C SER A 10 1.28 -9.95 1.77
N ASP A 11 1.50 -10.84 2.74
CA ASP A 11 2.57 -11.86 2.71
C ASP A 11 2.52 -12.76 1.47
N THR A 12 1.33 -12.93 0.89
CA THR A 12 1.10 -13.79 -0.26
C THR A 12 1.41 -13.14 -1.61
N CYS A 13 1.83 -11.86 -1.65
CA CYS A 13 2.01 -11.15 -2.91
C CYS A 13 3.39 -10.50 -3.04
N VAL A 14 4.17 -10.98 -4.02
CA VAL A 14 5.53 -10.52 -4.34
C VAL A 14 5.59 -9.01 -4.63
N TYR A 15 4.51 -8.45 -5.18
CA TYR A 15 4.38 -7.02 -5.45
C TYR A 15 4.37 -6.14 -4.19
N CYS A 16 3.92 -6.68 -3.06
CA CYS A 16 3.91 -5.94 -1.80
C CYS A 16 5.33 -5.70 -1.25
N HIS A 17 6.23 -6.66 -1.46
CA HIS A 17 7.63 -6.52 -1.07
C HIS A 17 8.32 -5.39 -1.86
N GLN A 18 8.05 -5.29 -3.16
CA GLN A 18 8.57 -4.20 -4.00
C GLN A 18 8.07 -2.82 -3.56
N ALA A 19 6.78 -2.68 -3.24
CA ALA A 19 6.23 -1.42 -2.76
C ALA A 19 6.96 -0.95 -1.48
N LYS A 20 7.15 -1.88 -0.53
CA LYS A 20 7.82 -1.63 0.74
C LYS A 20 9.28 -1.21 0.56
N ASP A 21 10.02 -1.93 -0.28
CA ASP A 21 11.41 -1.58 -0.62
C ASP A 21 11.51 -0.20 -1.27
N TYR A 22 10.57 0.13 -2.16
CA TYR A 22 10.55 1.40 -2.87
C TYR A 22 10.34 2.60 -1.93
N LEU A 23 9.37 2.50 -1.03
CA LEU A 23 9.11 3.53 -0.03
C LEU A 23 10.29 3.70 0.95
N ASN A 24 10.89 2.58 1.35
CA ASN A 24 12.05 2.59 2.24
C ASN A 24 13.28 3.20 1.53
N SER A 25 13.46 2.90 0.24
CA SER A 25 14.52 3.48 -0.60
C SER A 25 14.36 4.98 -0.80
N LYS A 26 13.12 5.50 -0.80
CA LYS A 26 12.83 6.94 -0.87
C LYS A 26 13.00 7.65 0.50
N GLY A 27 13.24 6.91 1.59
CA GLY A 27 13.40 7.47 2.93
C GLY A 27 12.12 8.09 3.50
N ILE A 28 10.96 7.70 2.97
CA ILE A 28 9.66 8.21 3.39
C ILE A 28 9.19 7.40 4.59
N GLN A 29 8.69 8.07 5.63
CA GLN A 29 8.05 7.36 6.75
C GLN A 29 6.65 6.89 6.32
N PHE A 30 6.45 5.58 6.33
CA PHE A 30 5.16 4.96 6.07
C PHE A 30 4.83 3.88 7.11
N GLU A 31 3.55 3.71 7.39
CA GLU A 31 3.00 2.66 8.23
C GLU A 31 2.62 1.46 7.37
N GLU A 32 3.32 0.34 7.53
CA GLU A 32 2.94 -0.91 6.89
C GLU A 32 1.76 -1.56 7.61
N ARG A 33 0.72 -1.97 6.87
CA ARG A 33 -0.39 -2.80 7.36
C ARG A 33 -0.56 -4.06 6.54
N ASN A 34 -0.31 -5.21 7.15
CA ASN A 34 -0.38 -6.47 6.42
C ASN A 34 -1.82 -7.00 6.38
N VAL A 35 -2.49 -6.94 5.23
CA VAL A 35 -3.85 -7.45 5.00
C VAL A 35 -3.97 -8.97 5.14
N SER A 36 -2.86 -9.71 5.08
CA SER A 36 -2.86 -11.15 5.38
C SER A 36 -2.99 -11.41 6.88
N ARG A 37 -2.53 -10.48 7.73
CA ARG A 37 -2.66 -10.55 9.20
C ARG A 37 -3.86 -9.74 9.70
N ASP A 38 -4.18 -8.64 9.04
CA ASP A 38 -5.29 -7.75 9.34
C ASP A 38 -6.53 -8.11 8.53
N MET A 39 -7.45 -8.84 9.17
CA MET A 39 -8.72 -9.22 8.56
C MET A 39 -9.56 -8.01 8.14
N ASN A 40 -9.42 -6.86 8.79
CA ASN A 40 -10.12 -5.63 8.40
C ASN A 40 -9.65 -5.12 7.04
N ALA A 41 -8.34 -5.05 6.80
CA ALA A 41 -7.81 -4.59 5.53
C ALA A 41 -8.13 -5.58 4.39
N ARG A 42 -8.12 -6.89 4.67
CA ARG A 42 -8.63 -7.91 3.75
C ARG A 42 -10.11 -7.72 3.42
N LYS A 43 -10.91 -7.39 4.44
CA LYS A 43 -12.35 -7.17 4.27
C LYS A 43 -12.63 -5.87 3.51
N GLU A 44 -11.85 -4.82 3.70
CA GLU A 44 -11.91 -3.61 2.87
C GLU A 44 -11.55 -3.88 1.41
N LEU A 45 -10.46 -4.63 1.15
CA LEU A 45 -10.07 -5.05 -0.19
C LEU A 45 -11.21 -5.83 -0.89
N MET A 46 -11.75 -6.83 -0.21
CA MET A 46 -12.87 -7.62 -0.73
C MET A 46 -14.16 -6.80 -0.85
N SER A 47 -14.47 -5.93 0.12
CA SER A 47 -15.68 -5.11 0.11
C SER A 47 -15.64 -4.03 -0.95
N LYS A 48 -14.45 -3.55 -1.30
CA LYS A 48 -14.25 -2.63 -2.42
C LYS A 48 -14.22 -3.37 -3.77
N GLY A 49 -14.14 -4.70 -3.79
CA GLY A 49 -14.13 -5.51 -5.03
C GLY A 49 -12.76 -5.65 -5.69
N PHE A 50 -11.68 -5.36 -4.97
CA PHE A 50 -10.34 -5.35 -5.52
C PHE A 50 -9.68 -6.70 -5.30
N MET A 51 -9.47 -7.41 -6.40
CA MET A 51 -8.80 -8.70 -6.43
C MET A 51 -7.27 -8.57 -6.43
N GLY A 52 -6.72 -7.36 -6.28
CA GLY A 52 -5.29 -7.08 -6.37
C GLY A 52 -4.78 -6.28 -5.16
N VAL A 53 -3.70 -6.76 -4.56
CA VAL A 53 -2.86 -6.04 -3.60
C VAL A 53 -1.60 -5.51 -4.31
N PRO A 54 -0.91 -4.48 -3.78
CA PRO A 54 -1.10 -3.73 -2.54
C PRO A 54 -2.13 -2.58 -2.62
N VAL A 55 -2.42 -1.97 -1.47
CA VAL A 55 -3.22 -0.75 -1.35
C VAL A 55 -2.37 0.28 -0.61
N ILE A 56 -2.35 1.52 -1.06
CA ILE A 56 -1.52 2.57 -0.48
C ILE A 56 -2.42 3.73 -0.15
N MET A 57 -2.38 4.17 1.09
CA MET A 57 -3.15 5.29 1.58
C MET A 57 -2.16 6.41 1.93
N VAL A 58 -2.29 7.56 1.29
CA VAL A 58 -1.44 8.73 1.52
C VAL A 58 -2.33 9.88 1.92
N ASP A 59 -2.30 10.25 3.20
CA ASP A 59 -3.23 11.21 3.82
C ASP A 59 -4.70 10.84 3.57
N GLU A 60 -5.34 11.51 2.62
CA GLU A 60 -6.74 11.32 2.23
C GLU A 60 -6.91 10.51 0.94
N GLU A 61 -5.82 10.28 0.20
CA GLU A 61 -5.84 9.49 -1.02
C GLU A 61 -5.67 8.02 -0.71
N VAL A 62 -6.56 7.20 -1.27
CA VAL A 62 -6.45 5.74 -1.22
C VAL A 62 -6.25 5.24 -2.63
N ILE A 63 -5.08 4.68 -2.88
CA ILE A 63 -4.70 4.01 -4.11
C ILE A 63 -4.84 2.52 -3.90
N GLN A 64 -5.42 1.86 -4.88
CA GLN A 64 -5.79 0.48 -4.75
C GLN A 64 -5.29 -0.33 -5.93
N GLY A 65 -4.40 -1.27 -5.65
CA GLY A 65 -3.66 -2.04 -6.65
C GLY A 65 -2.16 -1.74 -6.60
N PHE A 66 -1.36 -2.63 -7.20
CA PHE A 66 0.07 -2.37 -7.46
C PHE A 66 0.19 -1.42 -8.63
N ASP A 67 -0.33 -0.21 -8.48
CA ASP A 67 -0.15 0.85 -9.46
C ASP A 67 1.24 1.42 -9.29
N ARG A 68 2.20 0.79 -9.98
CA ARG A 68 3.59 1.24 -10.02
C ARG A 68 3.67 2.70 -10.47
N GLU A 69 2.85 3.11 -11.44
CA GLU A 69 2.75 4.52 -11.87
C GLU A 69 2.30 5.42 -10.73
N ARG A 70 1.27 5.05 -9.96
CA ARG A 70 0.73 5.88 -8.88
C ARG A 70 1.68 5.97 -7.68
N LEU A 71 2.38 4.87 -7.38
CA LEU A 71 3.49 4.82 -6.42
C LEU A 71 4.61 5.76 -6.84
N GLU A 72 4.97 5.74 -8.12
CA GLU A 72 6.02 6.58 -8.69
C GLU A 72 5.60 8.05 -8.74
N GLU A 73 4.33 8.37 -9.03
CA GLU A 73 3.79 9.74 -8.97
C GLU A 73 3.76 10.31 -7.55
N LEU A 74 3.39 9.50 -6.56
CA LEU A 74 3.30 9.98 -5.17
C LEU A 74 4.65 10.11 -4.47
N LEU A 75 5.60 9.26 -4.85
CA LEU A 75 6.93 9.20 -4.24
C LEU A 75 7.99 9.86 -5.12
N GLY A 76 7.62 10.27 -6.34
CA GLY A 76 8.45 10.88 -7.37
C GLY A 76 9.16 12.13 -6.92
#